data_AF-A0A5M6DA39-F1
#
_entry.id   AF-A0A5M6DA39-F1
#
_cell.length_a   1.000
_cell.length_b   1.000
_cell.length_c   1.000
_cell.angle_alpha   90.00
_cell.angle_beta   90.00
_cell.angle_gamma   90.00
#
_symmetry.space_group_name_H-M   'P 1'
#
loop_
_entity.id
_entity.type
_entity.pdbx_description
1 polymer ?
#
loop_
_entity_poly.entity_id
_entity_poly.type
_entity_poly.pdbx_seq_one_letter_code
_entity_poly.pdbx_strand_id
1 'polypeptide(L)'
;MASITSQKLVAARETIYQAIASIRLIDPHTHINPHDPGSHTLADILGYHYYTELVHSAGMPREEIEQPGISPRELVGRMAHGLGHISNTANYHWLLRICREFFDFEDDAITPDNWEHLYDTAEAKMRSADWPQMVLDQSNVEAVFLTNDFDDDLQGFDSSTYIPCLRTDDLVFHLAKPEVRQRLEAASGVSLDGSLASLRESLQQRFEHFVAGGARACAISIPPTFQPTMVGDGRAQKALDQLLSEGVAADPANQDAISRRVFWTLAELCDEYGLPFDLMIGVNRGVYPGGVHQGRDLYDSRVSLIQYRELFNAFPKVKFPVSVLASVTNQELVSYSWIFPNVYTNGHWWYSNTPSFIRRDAAARLEAVPRNKQVAYYSDAYKLEFVLPKFDMYRWILAGVLADEFVGENGWSEEKAIELGRQVLRGNVDEIFPSPLIDQLPESDVEAGDASPVATLALDPSESDSSEESTPASPVEATSETSSEELGLDTEVSEQEAFLQSDSDLDPVPTDQEIQDADVADAQVAEMLSSMEATSLETEIDPMPLDVGDLDSDEIDESSEPFSPESPIQPLTGDGKFTPDSDSMLLHPDPLTGELQFPVSEEDDDREKS
;
A
#
# COMPACT_ATOMS: atom_id res chain seq x y z
N MET A 1 23.22 27.72 -1.30
CA MET A 1 23.40 26.40 -1.92
C MET A 1 23.81 26.61 -3.37
N ALA A 2 24.89 25.97 -3.82
CA ALA A 2 25.29 26.05 -5.23
C ALA A 2 24.27 25.27 -6.06
N SER A 3 23.67 25.89 -7.08
CA SER A 3 22.73 25.23 -7.98
C SER A 3 23.43 24.04 -8.65
N ILE A 4 23.03 22.83 -8.27
CA ILE A 4 23.48 21.61 -8.93
C ILE A 4 22.88 21.62 -10.34
N THR A 5 23.74 21.47 -11.35
CA THR A 5 23.31 21.47 -12.75
C THR A 5 22.41 20.26 -13.03
N SER A 6 21.38 20.42 -13.87
CA SER A 6 20.46 19.33 -14.27
C SER A 6 21.17 18.04 -14.71
N GLN A 7 22.30 18.14 -15.45
CA GLN A 7 23.09 16.97 -15.85
C GLN A 7 23.68 16.18 -14.67
N LYS A 8 24.02 16.86 -13.56
CA LYS A 8 24.52 16.20 -12.35
C LYS A 8 23.40 15.47 -11.61
N LEU A 9 22.18 16.01 -11.60
CA LEU A 9 21.03 15.33 -10.99
C LEU A 9 20.64 14.08 -11.76
N VAL A 10 20.69 14.11 -13.09
CA VAL A 10 20.49 12.92 -13.93
C VAL A 10 21.52 11.84 -13.62
N ALA A 11 22.80 12.21 -13.49
CA ALA A 11 23.86 11.27 -13.12
C ALA A 11 23.71 10.73 -11.70
N ALA A 12 23.31 11.57 -10.74
CA ALA A 12 23.05 11.16 -9.36
C ALA A 12 21.87 10.18 -9.29
N ARG A 13 20.78 10.45 -10.02
CA ARG A 13 19.63 9.55 -10.11
C ARG A 13 20.02 8.17 -10.63
N GLU A 14 20.81 8.11 -11.69
CA GLU A 14 21.27 6.83 -12.25
C GLU A 14 22.15 6.08 -11.23
N THR A 15 23.09 6.77 -10.59
CA THR A 15 23.96 6.18 -9.57
C THR A 15 23.17 5.64 -8.38
N ILE A 16 22.20 6.42 -7.88
CA ILE A 16 21.30 6.00 -6.80
C ILE A 16 20.46 4.80 -7.24
N TYR A 17 19.86 4.84 -8.44
CA TYR A 17 19.05 3.74 -8.97
C TYR A 17 19.86 2.44 -9.05
N GLN A 18 21.05 2.47 -9.64
CA GLN A 18 21.91 1.28 -9.75
C GLN A 18 22.27 0.71 -8.36
N ALA A 19 22.58 1.59 -7.39
CA ALA A 19 22.89 1.17 -6.03
C ALA A 19 21.67 0.52 -5.34
N ILE A 20 20.48 1.13 -5.43
CA ILE A 20 19.29 0.56 -4.77
C ILE A 20 18.70 -0.66 -5.51
N ALA A 21 18.91 -0.78 -6.82
CA ALA A 21 18.54 -1.96 -7.60
C ALA A 21 19.36 -3.19 -7.20
N SER A 22 20.60 -3.00 -6.75
CA SER A 22 21.46 -4.07 -6.23
C SER A 22 21.02 -4.64 -4.87
N ILE A 23 20.10 -3.95 -4.17
CA ILE A 23 19.61 -4.39 -2.87
C ILE A 23 18.70 -5.60 -3.05
N ARG A 24 19.11 -6.73 -2.45
CA ARG A 24 18.26 -7.91 -2.33
C ARG A 24 17.10 -7.62 -1.39
N LEU A 25 15.87 -7.77 -1.87
CA LEU A 25 14.66 -7.35 -1.16
C LEU A 25 14.05 -8.50 -0.36
N ILE A 26 13.28 -8.13 0.67
CA ILE A 26 12.19 -8.95 1.18
C ILE A 26 10.91 -8.19 0.84
N ASP A 27 9.99 -8.81 0.14
CA ASP A 27 8.70 -8.20 -0.18
C ASP A 27 7.76 -8.36 1.02
N PRO A 28 7.38 -7.29 1.73
CA PRO A 28 6.65 -7.41 2.99
C PRO A 28 5.15 -7.66 2.81
N HIS A 29 4.62 -7.69 1.58
CA HIS A 29 3.21 -8.01 1.36
C HIS A 29 2.92 -8.54 -0.06
N THR A 30 2.44 -9.79 -0.16
CA THR A 30 1.97 -10.42 -1.40
C THR A 30 0.76 -11.33 -1.17
N HIS A 31 0.16 -11.78 -2.28
CA HIS A 31 -0.89 -12.79 -2.34
C HIS A 31 -0.42 -14.06 -3.09
N ILE A 32 0.90 -14.32 -3.07
CA ILE A 32 1.49 -15.49 -3.71
C ILE A 32 0.97 -16.77 -3.04
N ASN A 33 0.59 -17.76 -3.85
CA ASN A 33 0.37 -19.13 -3.35
C ASN A 33 1.74 -19.83 -3.25
N PRO A 34 2.22 -20.21 -2.07
CA PRO A 34 3.55 -20.81 -1.92
C PRO A 34 3.68 -22.19 -2.58
N HIS A 35 2.57 -22.87 -2.86
CA HIS A 35 2.55 -24.14 -3.59
C HIS A 35 2.50 -23.98 -5.10
N ASP A 36 2.14 -22.78 -5.56
CA ASP A 36 2.07 -22.43 -6.97
C ASP A 36 2.53 -20.99 -7.22
N PRO A 37 3.80 -20.66 -6.90
CA PRO A 37 4.24 -19.27 -6.80
C PRO A 37 4.59 -18.62 -8.15
N GLY A 38 5.05 -19.43 -9.12
CA GLY A 38 5.33 -19.00 -10.48
C GLY A 38 4.12 -19.16 -11.41
N SER A 39 4.15 -18.47 -12.54
CA SER A 39 3.21 -18.66 -13.63
C SER A 39 3.54 -19.92 -14.44
N HIS A 40 2.54 -20.54 -15.09
CA HIS A 40 2.71 -21.69 -15.99
C HIS A 40 2.57 -21.32 -17.44
N THR A 41 1.71 -20.34 -17.73
CA THR A 41 1.46 -19.82 -19.07
C THR A 41 1.31 -18.31 -19.03
N LEU A 42 1.37 -17.66 -20.20
CA LEU A 42 1.15 -16.21 -20.28
C LEU A 42 -0.27 -15.81 -19.82
N ALA A 43 -1.21 -16.77 -19.74
CA ALA A 43 -2.55 -16.54 -19.22
C ALA A 43 -2.58 -16.28 -17.71
N ASP A 44 -1.62 -16.79 -16.92
CA ASP A 44 -1.55 -16.48 -15.48
C ASP A 44 -1.13 -15.02 -15.24
N ILE A 45 -0.46 -14.43 -16.23
CA ILE A 45 0.00 -13.04 -16.22
C ILE A 45 -1.09 -12.16 -16.83
N LEU A 46 -1.53 -12.42 -18.07
CA LEU A 46 -2.55 -11.62 -18.76
C LEU A 46 -3.98 -11.81 -18.26
N GLY A 47 -4.28 -12.95 -17.64
CA GLY A 47 -5.57 -13.24 -17.01
C GLY A 47 -5.70 -12.61 -15.62
N TYR A 48 -4.64 -12.01 -15.10
CA TYR A 48 -4.65 -11.29 -13.85
C TYR A 48 -5.43 -9.97 -13.96
N HIS A 49 -6.11 -9.57 -12.88
CA HIS A 49 -7.14 -8.53 -12.93
C HIS A 49 -6.62 -7.18 -13.43
N TYR A 50 -5.36 -6.81 -13.20
CA TYR A 50 -4.80 -5.56 -13.74
C TYR A 50 -4.91 -5.42 -15.25
N TYR A 51 -4.96 -6.53 -15.99
CA TYR A 51 -5.12 -6.50 -17.45
C TYR A 51 -6.55 -6.74 -17.86
N THR A 52 -7.22 -7.75 -17.27
CA THR A 52 -8.60 -8.06 -17.61
C THR A 52 -9.55 -6.92 -17.27
N GLU A 53 -9.36 -6.23 -16.14
CA GLU A 53 -10.20 -5.09 -15.75
C GLU A 53 -10.01 -3.89 -16.68
N LEU A 54 -8.78 -3.64 -17.16
CA LEU A 54 -8.48 -2.54 -18.07
C LEU A 54 -8.96 -2.82 -19.49
N VAL A 55 -8.73 -4.03 -19.99
CA VAL A 55 -9.22 -4.45 -21.32
C VAL A 55 -10.76 -4.48 -21.32
N HIS A 56 -11.38 -4.92 -20.23
CA HIS A 56 -12.82 -4.83 -20.05
C HIS A 56 -13.30 -3.38 -20.03
N SER A 57 -12.65 -2.52 -19.23
CA SER A 57 -12.95 -1.09 -19.17
C SER A 57 -12.77 -0.39 -20.51
N ALA A 58 -11.88 -0.88 -21.37
CA ALA A 58 -11.65 -0.36 -22.71
C ALA A 58 -12.69 -0.84 -23.75
N GLY A 59 -13.60 -1.75 -23.38
CA GLY A 59 -14.75 -2.13 -24.20
C GLY A 59 -14.89 -3.63 -24.48
N MET A 60 -13.94 -4.48 -24.06
CA MET A 60 -14.07 -5.93 -24.25
C MET A 60 -15.12 -6.50 -23.26
N PRO A 61 -16.15 -7.23 -23.70
CA PRO A 61 -17.14 -7.80 -22.80
C PRO A 61 -16.52 -8.80 -21.81
N ARG A 62 -16.99 -8.78 -20.56
CA ARG A 62 -16.55 -9.75 -19.54
C ARG A 62 -16.81 -11.19 -19.99
N GLU A 63 -17.91 -11.43 -20.68
CA GLU A 63 -18.30 -12.74 -21.18
C GLU A 63 -17.31 -13.30 -22.22
N GLU A 64 -16.55 -12.44 -22.89
CA GLU A 64 -15.48 -12.85 -23.80
C GLU A 64 -14.19 -13.20 -23.05
N ILE A 65 -13.86 -12.44 -22.00
CA ILE A 65 -12.67 -12.68 -21.17
C ILE A 65 -12.85 -13.94 -20.30
N GLU A 66 -14.01 -14.09 -19.67
CA GLU A 66 -14.28 -15.10 -18.64
C GLU A 66 -15.13 -16.27 -19.15
N GLN A 67 -15.16 -16.48 -20.47
CA GLN A 67 -15.98 -17.54 -21.05
C GLN A 67 -15.59 -18.91 -20.46
N PRO A 68 -16.55 -19.66 -19.89
CA PRO A 68 -16.24 -20.98 -19.34
C PRO A 68 -15.69 -21.94 -20.39
N GLY A 69 -14.59 -22.62 -20.06
CA GLY A 69 -14.00 -23.69 -20.88
C GLY A 69 -13.07 -23.23 -22.00
N ILE A 70 -12.73 -21.94 -22.09
CA ILE A 70 -11.67 -21.48 -22.99
C ILE A 70 -10.30 -21.93 -22.49
N SER A 71 -9.37 -22.18 -23.41
CA SER A 71 -8.00 -22.54 -23.05
C SER A 71 -7.18 -21.31 -22.62
N PRO A 72 -6.08 -21.49 -21.85
CA PRO A 72 -5.15 -20.41 -21.53
C PRO A 72 -4.65 -19.65 -22.77
N ARG A 73 -4.33 -20.37 -23.86
CA ARG A 73 -3.93 -19.76 -25.13
C ARG A 73 -5.04 -18.92 -25.76
N GLU A 74 -6.27 -19.43 -25.75
CA GLU A 74 -7.43 -18.71 -26.28
C GLU A 74 -7.70 -17.42 -25.50
N LEU A 75 -7.58 -17.46 -24.16
CA LEU A 75 -7.68 -16.26 -23.33
C LEU A 75 -6.64 -15.21 -23.73
N VAL A 76 -5.36 -15.61 -23.88
CA VAL A 76 -4.29 -14.70 -24.29
C VAL A 76 -4.55 -14.12 -25.68
N GLY A 77 -5.00 -14.93 -26.63
CA GLY A 77 -5.34 -14.47 -27.97
C GLY A 77 -6.44 -13.40 -27.95
N ARG A 78 -7.49 -13.59 -27.16
CA ARG A 78 -8.55 -12.59 -26.96
C ARG A 78 -7.99 -11.32 -26.34
N MET A 79 -7.24 -11.46 -25.25
CA MET A 79 -6.64 -10.32 -24.55
C MET A 79 -5.73 -9.50 -25.46
N ALA A 80 -4.94 -10.15 -26.34
CA ALA A 80 -4.03 -9.47 -27.29
C ALA A 80 -4.75 -8.47 -28.20
N HIS A 81 -6.02 -8.72 -28.56
CA HIS A 81 -6.83 -7.76 -29.34
C HIS A 81 -7.23 -6.51 -28.54
N GLY A 82 -7.30 -6.59 -27.21
CA GLY A 82 -7.63 -5.46 -26.34
C GLY A 82 -6.42 -4.67 -25.84
N LEU A 83 -5.21 -5.25 -25.88
CA LEU A 83 -4.00 -4.66 -25.29
C LEU A 83 -3.61 -3.30 -25.88
N GLY A 84 -3.92 -3.04 -27.16
CA GLY A 84 -3.64 -1.76 -27.80
C GLY A 84 -4.26 -0.56 -27.06
N HIS A 85 -5.45 -0.74 -26.47
CA HIS A 85 -6.17 0.32 -25.76
C HIS A 85 -5.60 0.67 -24.39
N ILE A 86 -4.72 -0.18 -23.83
CA ILE A 86 -4.16 0.00 -22.49
C ILE A 86 -2.64 0.25 -22.53
N SER A 87 -2.08 0.39 -23.73
CA SER A 87 -0.63 0.50 -23.98
C SER A 87 0.05 1.69 -23.29
N ASN A 88 -0.72 2.73 -22.95
CA ASN A 88 -0.26 3.91 -22.22
C ASN A 88 -0.21 3.75 -20.69
N THR A 89 -0.71 2.63 -20.15
CA THR A 89 -0.89 2.45 -18.71
C THR A 89 0.37 1.91 -18.01
N ALA A 90 0.54 2.22 -16.73
CA ALA A 90 1.62 1.66 -15.92
C ALA A 90 1.55 0.11 -15.87
N ASN A 91 0.34 -0.45 -15.81
CA ASN A 91 0.11 -1.90 -15.84
C ASN A 91 0.69 -2.54 -17.10
N TYR A 92 0.45 -1.95 -18.28
CA TYR A 92 1.00 -2.45 -19.54
C TYR A 92 2.53 -2.34 -19.58
N HIS A 93 3.11 -1.28 -19.00
CA HIS A 93 4.56 -1.21 -18.86
C HIS A 93 5.13 -2.32 -17.97
N TRP A 94 4.42 -2.72 -16.91
CA TRP A 94 4.80 -3.89 -16.11
C TRP A 94 4.76 -5.18 -16.94
N LEU A 95 3.73 -5.36 -17.78
CA LEU A 95 3.62 -6.51 -18.67
C LEU A 95 4.81 -6.61 -19.63
N LEU A 96 5.12 -5.51 -20.33
CA LEU A 96 6.27 -5.48 -21.24
C LEU A 96 7.58 -5.74 -20.51
N ARG A 97 7.73 -5.22 -19.28
CA ARG A 97 8.91 -5.49 -18.46
C ARG A 97 9.02 -6.96 -18.10
N ILE A 98 7.93 -7.62 -17.69
CA ILE A 98 7.89 -9.06 -17.47
C ILE A 98 8.33 -9.81 -18.73
N CYS A 99 7.72 -9.51 -19.88
CA CYS A 99 8.02 -10.22 -21.12
C CYS A 99 9.47 -10.05 -21.57
N ARG A 100 10.06 -8.87 -21.39
CA ARG A 100 11.47 -8.59 -21.71
C ARG A 100 12.42 -9.35 -20.79
N GLU A 101 12.19 -9.29 -19.49
CA GLU A 101 13.09 -9.89 -18.50
C GLU A 101 13.02 -11.41 -18.52
N PHE A 102 11.81 -11.95 -18.57
CA PHE A 102 11.58 -13.36 -18.34
C PHE A 102 11.43 -14.15 -19.64
N PHE A 103 10.94 -13.54 -20.72
CA PHE A 103 10.50 -14.27 -21.93
C PHE A 103 11.20 -13.85 -23.23
N ASP A 104 12.34 -13.17 -23.15
CA ASP A 104 13.16 -12.74 -24.30
C ASP A 104 12.36 -11.92 -25.35
N PHE A 105 11.37 -11.15 -24.90
CA PHE A 105 10.54 -10.34 -25.78
C PHE A 105 11.24 -9.03 -26.14
N GLU A 106 11.52 -8.79 -27.43
CA GLU A 106 12.27 -7.60 -27.88
C GLU A 106 11.38 -6.48 -28.43
N ASP A 107 10.13 -6.78 -28.82
CA ASP A 107 9.24 -5.80 -29.43
C ASP A 107 8.79 -4.70 -28.44
N ASP A 108 8.32 -3.58 -29.00
CA ASP A 108 7.83 -2.44 -28.23
C ASP A 108 6.39 -2.61 -27.73
N ALA A 109 5.62 -3.50 -28.36
CA ALA A 109 4.23 -3.80 -28.00
C ALA A 109 3.87 -5.28 -28.28
N ILE A 110 2.98 -5.83 -27.46
CA ILE A 110 2.28 -7.10 -27.72
C ILE A 110 1.07 -6.81 -28.61
N THR A 111 0.98 -7.49 -29.74
CA THR A 111 -0.01 -7.29 -30.79
C THR A 111 -0.65 -8.63 -31.20
N PRO A 112 -1.78 -8.61 -31.94
CA PRO A 112 -2.35 -9.81 -32.55
C PRO A 112 -1.38 -10.60 -33.44
N ASP A 113 -0.32 -9.97 -33.96
CA ASP A 113 0.62 -10.59 -34.89
C ASP A 113 1.80 -11.28 -34.19
N ASN A 114 2.14 -10.91 -32.94
CA ASN A 114 3.33 -11.44 -32.24
C ASN A 114 3.04 -12.23 -30.95
N TRP A 115 1.82 -12.17 -30.41
CA TRP A 115 1.51 -12.78 -29.10
C TRP A 115 1.67 -14.30 -29.10
N GLU A 116 1.44 -15.01 -30.21
CA GLU A 116 1.55 -16.47 -30.25
C GLU A 116 3.00 -16.93 -30.01
N HIS A 117 3.97 -16.24 -30.62
CA HIS A 117 5.38 -16.54 -30.41
C HIS A 117 5.82 -16.24 -28.97
N LEU A 118 5.32 -15.13 -28.41
CA LEU A 118 5.55 -14.79 -27.00
C LEU A 118 4.94 -15.85 -26.08
N TYR A 119 3.72 -16.31 -26.34
CA TYR A 119 3.06 -17.37 -25.57
C TYR A 119 3.90 -18.66 -25.59
N ASP A 120 4.35 -19.09 -26.77
CA ASP A 120 5.16 -20.32 -26.92
C ASP A 120 6.47 -20.23 -26.15
N THR A 121 7.14 -19.08 -26.23
CA THR A 121 8.41 -18.83 -25.53
C THR A 121 8.21 -18.80 -24.02
N ALA A 122 7.20 -18.09 -23.55
CA ALA A 122 6.86 -17.97 -22.14
C ALA A 122 6.51 -19.34 -21.56
N GLU A 123 5.61 -20.10 -22.21
CA GLU A 123 5.23 -21.45 -21.78
C GLU A 123 6.43 -22.42 -21.76
N ALA A 124 7.33 -22.33 -22.74
CA ALA A 124 8.53 -23.17 -22.76
C ALA A 124 9.45 -22.90 -21.57
N LYS A 125 9.64 -21.63 -21.18
CA LYS A 125 10.46 -21.24 -20.03
C LYS A 125 9.80 -21.60 -18.69
N MET A 126 8.51 -21.33 -18.55
CA MET A 126 7.73 -21.59 -17.33
C MET A 126 7.58 -23.09 -17.00
N ARG A 127 7.77 -23.99 -17.96
CA ARG A 127 7.79 -25.45 -17.72
C ARG A 127 8.94 -25.94 -16.85
N SER A 128 9.96 -25.12 -16.61
CA SER A 128 11.06 -25.47 -15.73
C SER A 128 10.56 -25.66 -14.29
N ALA A 129 10.92 -26.76 -13.63
CA ALA A 129 10.61 -26.96 -12.22
C ALA A 129 11.30 -25.91 -11.31
N ASP A 130 12.42 -25.37 -11.77
CA ASP A 130 13.18 -24.33 -11.07
C ASP A 130 12.66 -22.91 -11.38
N TRP A 131 11.59 -22.78 -12.18
CA TRP A 131 11.07 -21.49 -12.64
C TRP A 131 10.83 -20.49 -11.50
N PRO A 132 10.14 -20.84 -10.39
CA PRO A 132 9.96 -19.91 -9.27
C PRO A 132 11.27 -19.39 -8.68
N GLN A 133 12.28 -20.27 -8.52
CA GLN A 133 13.57 -19.87 -7.98
C GLN A 133 14.32 -18.95 -8.96
N MET A 134 14.26 -19.25 -10.27
CA MET A 134 14.82 -18.38 -11.31
C MET A 134 14.19 -16.99 -11.28
N VAL A 135 12.87 -16.90 -11.11
CA VAL A 135 12.17 -15.61 -11.02
C VAL A 135 12.59 -14.85 -9.76
N LEU A 136 12.70 -15.50 -8.60
CA LEU A 136 13.18 -14.87 -7.36
C LEU A 136 14.60 -14.32 -7.52
N ASP A 137 15.51 -15.14 -8.05
CA ASP A 137 16.92 -14.78 -8.24
C ASP A 137 17.07 -13.61 -9.21
N GLN A 138 16.38 -13.66 -10.36
CA GLN A 138 16.41 -12.59 -11.35
C GLN A 138 15.71 -11.31 -10.86
N SER A 139 14.71 -11.43 -9.98
CA SER A 139 14.07 -10.29 -9.32
C SER A 139 14.92 -9.67 -8.21
N ASN A 140 16.04 -10.30 -7.83
CA ASN A 140 16.85 -9.95 -6.66
C ASN A 140 16.00 -9.92 -5.37
N VAL A 141 15.19 -10.95 -5.18
CA VAL A 141 14.30 -11.12 -4.01
C VAL A 141 14.79 -12.30 -3.17
N GLU A 142 14.86 -12.10 -1.87
CA GLU A 142 15.26 -13.12 -0.88
C GLU A 142 14.05 -13.91 -0.39
N ALA A 143 12.99 -13.19 -0.03
CA ALA A 143 11.77 -13.75 0.52
C ALA A 143 10.56 -12.87 0.19
N VAL A 144 9.38 -13.45 0.26
CA VAL A 144 8.10 -12.77 0.07
C VAL A 144 7.17 -13.10 1.23
N PHE A 145 6.49 -12.09 1.76
CA PHE A 145 5.43 -12.29 2.73
C PHE A 145 4.18 -12.73 1.99
N LEU A 146 3.55 -13.77 2.49
CA LEU A 146 2.27 -14.27 2.02
C LEU A 146 1.13 -13.46 2.66
N THR A 147 -0.10 -13.78 2.28
CA THR A 147 -1.32 -13.35 2.99
C THR A 147 -2.23 -14.56 3.09
N ASN A 148 -1.92 -15.45 4.04
CA ASN A 148 -2.56 -16.76 4.17
C ASN A 148 -3.95 -16.60 4.78
N ASP A 149 -4.90 -17.38 4.28
CA ASP A 149 -6.19 -17.52 4.95
C ASP A 149 -6.00 -18.05 6.36
N PHE A 150 -6.89 -17.65 7.29
CA PHE A 150 -6.73 -17.97 8.70
C PHE A 150 -6.69 -19.47 9.00
N ASP A 151 -7.18 -20.34 8.12
CA ASP A 151 -7.21 -21.81 8.24
C ASP A 151 -6.14 -22.53 7.42
N ASP A 152 -5.17 -21.80 6.84
CA ASP A 152 -4.00 -22.38 6.18
C ASP A 152 -3.20 -23.26 7.16
N ASP A 153 -2.74 -24.43 6.69
CA ASP A 153 -1.97 -25.38 7.49
C ASP A 153 -0.49 -24.98 7.63
N LEU A 154 -0.02 -24.04 6.80
CA LEU A 154 1.35 -23.53 6.75
C LEU A 154 2.40 -24.62 6.53
N GLN A 155 2.05 -25.66 5.77
CA GLN A 155 2.94 -26.79 5.47
C GLN A 155 3.33 -26.81 3.99
N GLY A 156 4.34 -27.61 3.65
CA GLY A 156 4.68 -27.91 2.25
C GLY A 156 5.38 -26.77 1.48
N PHE A 157 5.88 -25.76 2.18
CA PHE A 157 6.75 -24.71 1.65
C PHE A 157 7.79 -24.26 2.70
N ASP A 158 8.83 -23.58 2.26
CA ASP A 158 9.85 -22.99 3.13
C ASP A 158 9.39 -21.63 3.67
N SER A 159 9.07 -21.56 4.97
CA SER A 159 8.58 -20.33 5.62
C SER A 159 9.66 -19.27 5.82
N SER A 160 10.92 -19.55 5.49
CA SER A 160 11.96 -18.53 5.40
C SER A 160 11.95 -17.77 4.07
N THR A 161 11.49 -18.42 2.99
CA THR A 161 11.32 -17.83 1.65
C THR A 161 9.90 -17.28 1.45
N TYR A 162 8.89 -18.05 1.86
CA TYR A 162 7.47 -17.69 1.78
C TYR A 162 6.93 -17.44 3.18
N ILE A 163 7.11 -16.22 3.67
CA ILE A 163 6.91 -15.85 5.07
C ILE A 163 5.41 -15.71 5.35
N PRO A 164 4.82 -16.49 6.28
CA PRO A 164 3.39 -16.40 6.55
C PRO A 164 2.95 -15.04 7.12
N CYS A 165 1.72 -14.63 6.77
CA CYS A 165 1.01 -13.52 7.38
C CYS A 165 -0.44 -13.93 7.60
N LEU A 166 -0.98 -13.65 8.79
CA LEU A 166 -2.36 -14.00 9.12
C LEU A 166 -3.33 -12.99 8.49
N ARG A 167 -4.06 -13.41 7.45
CA ARG A 167 -5.16 -12.63 6.89
C ARG A 167 -6.37 -12.69 7.82
N THR A 168 -6.93 -11.53 8.17
CA THR A 168 -8.00 -11.45 9.19
C THR A 168 -9.35 -10.97 8.66
N ASP A 169 -9.47 -10.65 7.36
CA ASP A 169 -10.70 -10.11 6.75
C ASP A 169 -11.93 -10.98 7.03
N ASP A 170 -11.82 -12.30 6.82
CA ASP A 170 -12.93 -13.23 7.02
C ASP A 170 -13.40 -13.27 8.48
N LEU A 171 -12.43 -13.28 9.42
CA LEU A 171 -12.71 -13.33 10.85
C LEU A 171 -13.43 -12.05 11.31
N VAL A 172 -13.01 -10.90 10.80
CA VAL A 172 -13.57 -9.60 11.19
C VAL A 172 -14.90 -9.34 10.50
N PHE A 173 -14.99 -9.49 9.18
CA PHE A 173 -16.15 -9.01 8.40
C PHE A 173 -17.10 -10.12 7.96
N HIS A 174 -16.73 -11.39 8.12
CA HIS A 174 -17.50 -12.52 7.59
C HIS A 174 -17.84 -13.61 8.61
N LEU A 175 -17.66 -13.35 9.92
CA LEU A 175 -18.03 -14.31 10.97
C LEU A 175 -19.52 -14.68 10.96
N ALA A 176 -20.39 -13.81 10.43
CA ALA A 176 -21.81 -14.08 10.25
C ALA A 176 -22.10 -15.25 9.27
N LYS A 177 -21.14 -15.59 8.41
CA LYS A 177 -21.23 -16.72 7.48
C LYS A 177 -20.95 -18.05 8.20
N PRO A 178 -21.85 -19.05 8.13
CA PRO A 178 -21.64 -20.35 8.75
C PRO A 178 -20.34 -21.05 8.35
N GLU A 179 -19.96 -20.94 7.08
CA GLU A 179 -18.74 -21.54 6.53
C GLU A 179 -17.46 -20.99 7.17
N VAL A 180 -17.42 -19.69 7.52
CA VAL A 180 -16.28 -19.07 8.20
C VAL A 180 -16.16 -19.61 9.62
N ARG A 181 -17.28 -19.73 10.34
CA ARG A 181 -17.29 -20.30 11.70
C ARG A 181 -16.86 -21.77 11.71
N GLN A 182 -17.33 -22.55 10.75
CA GLN A 182 -16.95 -23.96 10.62
C GLN A 182 -15.46 -24.13 10.31
N ARG A 183 -14.91 -23.30 9.41
CA ARG A 183 -13.46 -23.26 9.15
C ARG A 183 -12.68 -22.88 10.40
N LEU A 184 -13.13 -21.89 11.16
CA LEU A 184 -12.47 -21.45 12.40
C LEU A 184 -12.48 -22.55 13.47
N GLU A 185 -13.62 -23.22 13.71
CA GLU A 185 -13.70 -24.35 14.64
C GLU A 185 -12.80 -25.51 14.20
N ALA A 186 -12.81 -25.85 12.91
CA ALA A 186 -12.02 -26.93 12.37
C ALA A 186 -10.51 -26.66 12.48
N ALA A 187 -10.08 -25.43 12.13
CA ALA A 187 -8.68 -25.04 12.15
C ALA A 187 -8.14 -24.80 13.56
N SER A 188 -8.98 -24.28 14.47
CA SER A 188 -8.58 -24.02 15.86
C SER A 188 -8.70 -25.23 16.77
N GLY A 189 -9.57 -26.19 16.45
CA GLY A 189 -9.94 -27.26 17.37
C GLY A 189 -10.76 -26.80 18.57
N VAL A 190 -11.15 -25.53 18.62
CA VAL A 190 -11.96 -24.92 19.68
C VAL A 190 -13.42 -24.86 19.21
N SER A 191 -14.34 -25.41 20.01
CA SER A 191 -15.77 -25.31 19.71
C SER A 191 -16.31 -23.94 20.11
N LEU A 192 -17.00 -23.27 19.20
CA LEU A 192 -17.66 -21.99 19.43
C LEU A 192 -18.99 -22.21 20.16
N ASP A 193 -18.92 -22.29 21.49
CA ASP A 193 -20.08 -22.51 22.37
C ASP A 193 -21.04 -21.31 22.51
N GLY A 194 -20.76 -20.23 21.79
CA GLY A 194 -21.50 -18.98 21.82
C GLY A 194 -20.99 -17.96 22.84
N SER A 195 -19.94 -18.27 23.60
CA SER A 195 -19.31 -17.29 24.49
C SER A 195 -18.24 -16.45 23.80
N LEU A 196 -18.01 -15.23 24.29
CA LEU A 196 -16.86 -14.43 23.87
C LEU A 196 -15.51 -15.10 24.22
N ALA A 197 -15.50 -15.97 25.24
CA ALA A 197 -14.31 -16.69 25.66
C ALA A 197 -13.87 -17.74 24.62
N SER A 198 -14.80 -18.58 24.14
CA SER A 198 -14.49 -19.56 23.09
C SER A 198 -14.10 -18.88 21.77
N LEU A 199 -14.72 -17.74 21.45
CA LEU A 199 -14.31 -16.92 20.30
C LEU A 199 -12.87 -16.44 20.46
N ARG A 200 -12.50 -15.84 21.61
CA ARG A 200 -11.12 -15.41 21.85
C ARG A 200 -10.15 -16.59 21.78
N GLU A 201 -10.46 -17.71 22.43
CA GLU A 201 -9.61 -18.91 22.46
C GLU A 201 -9.37 -19.44 21.04
N SER A 202 -10.40 -19.46 20.19
CA SER A 202 -10.25 -19.88 18.79
C SER A 202 -9.32 -18.95 17.99
N LEU A 203 -9.40 -17.63 18.20
CA LEU A 203 -8.53 -16.64 17.56
C LEU A 203 -7.10 -16.75 18.08
N GLN A 204 -6.93 -16.90 19.39
CA GLN A 204 -5.64 -17.08 20.03
C GLN A 204 -4.92 -18.33 19.50
N GLN A 205 -5.63 -19.44 19.34
CA GLN A 205 -5.06 -20.65 18.76
C GLN A 205 -4.53 -20.40 17.34
N ARG A 206 -5.23 -19.58 16.53
CA ARG A 206 -4.72 -19.23 15.20
C ARG A 206 -3.43 -18.41 15.28
N PHE A 207 -3.27 -17.52 16.26
CA PHE A 207 -1.99 -16.85 16.49
C PHE A 207 -0.90 -17.85 16.87
N GLU A 208 -1.17 -18.79 17.77
CA GLU A 208 -0.20 -19.83 18.16
C GLU A 208 0.27 -20.64 16.95
N HIS A 209 -0.66 -21.06 16.08
CA HIS A 209 -0.36 -21.78 14.84
C HIS A 209 0.51 -20.95 13.90
N PHE A 210 0.14 -19.69 13.65
CA PHE A 210 0.86 -18.82 12.73
C PHE A 210 2.25 -18.44 13.24
N VAL A 211 2.38 -18.09 14.52
CA VAL A 211 3.68 -17.78 15.14
C VAL A 211 4.60 -19.00 15.13
N ALA A 212 4.07 -20.19 15.43
CA ALA A 212 4.84 -21.44 15.31
C ALA A 212 5.25 -21.73 13.85
N GLY A 213 4.44 -21.33 12.87
CA GLY A 213 4.75 -21.40 11.44
C GLY A 213 5.74 -20.33 10.94
N GLY A 214 6.19 -19.41 11.80
CA GLY A 214 7.13 -18.35 11.45
C GLY A 214 6.48 -17.08 10.89
N ALA A 215 5.18 -16.89 11.13
CA ALA A 215 4.47 -15.69 10.69
C ALA A 215 5.07 -14.41 11.29
N ARG A 216 5.07 -13.33 10.51
CA ARG A 216 5.68 -12.05 10.91
C ARG A 216 4.73 -10.86 10.96
N ALA A 217 3.46 -11.04 10.62
CA ALA A 217 2.45 -10.01 10.68
C ALA A 217 1.02 -10.60 10.67
N CYS A 218 0.06 -9.74 11.00
CA CYS A 218 -1.34 -9.87 10.59
C CYS A 218 -1.66 -8.83 9.51
N ALA A 219 -2.62 -9.08 8.64
CA ALA A 219 -3.07 -8.14 7.62
C ALA A 219 -4.59 -8.10 7.48
N ILE A 220 -5.12 -6.94 7.08
CA ILE A 220 -6.55 -6.73 6.85
C ILE A 220 -6.83 -5.60 5.85
N SER A 221 -7.80 -5.81 4.96
CA SER A 221 -8.40 -4.73 4.17
C SER A 221 -9.65 -4.19 4.84
N ILE A 222 -9.72 -2.87 5.02
CA ILE A 222 -10.74 -2.22 5.86
C ILE A 222 -11.60 -1.27 5.02
N PRO A 223 -12.94 -1.34 5.11
CA PRO A 223 -13.81 -0.40 4.43
C PRO A 223 -13.75 1.00 5.06
N PRO A 224 -14.02 2.07 4.29
CA PRO A 224 -13.88 3.45 4.76
C PRO A 224 -14.79 3.80 5.95
N THR A 225 -15.87 3.03 6.13
CA THR A 225 -16.87 3.20 7.21
C THR A 225 -16.49 2.53 8.53
N PHE A 226 -15.44 1.71 8.57
CA PHE A 226 -15.07 0.98 9.78
C PHE A 226 -14.38 1.88 10.81
N GLN A 227 -14.77 1.73 12.07
CA GLN A 227 -14.20 2.48 13.19
C GLN A 227 -13.84 1.51 14.32
N PRO A 228 -12.54 1.23 14.56
CA PRO A 228 -12.11 0.29 15.58
C PRO A 228 -12.23 0.90 16.99
N THR A 229 -13.43 0.85 17.55
CA THR A 229 -13.72 1.27 18.93
C THR A 229 -13.93 0.04 19.81
N MET A 230 -13.52 0.11 21.06
CA MET A 230 -13.71 -1.00 22.01
C MET A 230 -15.20 -1.27 22.25
N VAL A 231 -15.60 -2.54 22.15
CA VAL A 231 -16.97 -3.00 22.40
C VAL A 231 -17.00 -3.80 23.71
N GLY A 232 -17.72 -3.30 24.71
CA GLY A 232 -17.85 -3.97 26.00
C GLY A 232 -18.58 -5.33 25.91
N ASP A 233 -18.24 -6.25 26.80
CA ASP A 233 -18.66 -7.66 26.74
C ASP A 233 -20.18 -7.86 26.65
N GLY A 234 -20.99 -7.10 27.40
CA GLY A 234 -22.45 -7.24 27.32
C GLY A 234 -23.02 -6.90 25.94
N ARG A 235 -22.44 -5.89 25.27
CA ARG A 235 -22.83 -5.48 23.91
C ARG A 235 -22.37 -6.50 22.88
N ALA A 236 -21.14 -7.00 23.02
CA ALA A 236 -20.56 -8.00 22.15
C ALA A 236 -21.26 -9.35 22.27
N GLN A 237 -21.57 -9.80 23.49
CA GLN A 237 -22.28 -11.07 23.72
C GLN A 237 -23.66 -11.07 23.07
N LYS A 238 -24.45 -9.99 23.27
CA LYS A 238 -25.75 -9.84 22.60
C LYS A 238 -25.62 -9.91 21.07
N ALA A 239 -24.57 -9.32 20.52
CA ALA A 239 -24.32 -9.33 19.09
C ALA A 239 -23.96 -10.73 18.59
N LEU A 240 -23.13 -11.45 19.35
CA LEU A 240 -22.72 -12.82 19.03
C LEU A 240 -23.91 -13.77 19.07
N ASP A 241 -24.76 -13.66 20.09
CA ASP A 241 -25.97 -14.48 20.23
C ASP A 241 -26.87 -14.35 18.99
N GLN A 242 -27.13 -13.11 18.54
CA GLN A 242 -27.95 -12.89 17.35
C GLN A 242 -27.25 -13.38 16.07
N LEU A 243 -25.95 -13.12 15.93
CA LEU A 243 -25.17 -13.54 14.78
C LEU A 243 -25.16 -15.08 14.64
N LEU A 244 -25.09 -15.81 15.74
CA LEU A 244 -25.15 -17.27 15.73
C LEU A 244 -26.55 -17.80 15.38
N SER A 245 -27.62 -17.10 15.78
CA SER A 245 -29.00 -17.51 15.47
C SER A 245 -29.45 -17.12 14.06
N GLU A 246 -29.06 -15.94 13.57
CA GLU A 246 -29.59 -15.34 12.32
C GLU A 246 -28.56 -15.29 11.19
N GLY A 247 -27.27 -15.52 11.49
CA GLY A 247 -26.20 -15.48 10.50
C GLY A 247 -26.10 -14.13 9.80
N VAL A 248 -26.01 -14.14 8.47
CA VAL A 248 -25.92 -12.94 7.63
C VAL A 248 -27.16 -12.03 7.69
N ALA A 249 -28.28 -12.54 8.21
CA ALA A 249 -29.51 -11.78 8.39
C ALA A 249 -29.56 -11.00 9.71
N ALA A 250 -28.55 -11.15 10.58
CA ALA A 250 -28.46 -10.41 11.84
C ALA A 250 -28.46 -8.88 11.61
N ASP A 251 -28.91 -8.13 12.60
CA ASP A 251 -28.96 -6.67 12.52
C ASP A 251 -27.59 -6.06 12.16
N PRO A 252 -27.50 -5.11 11.20
CA PRO A 252 -26.23 -4.53 10.78
C PRO A 252 -25.40 -3.93 11.93
N ALA A 253 -26.03 -3.35 12.95
CA ALA A 253 -25.31 -2.82 14.11
C ALA A 253 -24.72 -3.93 14.98
N ASN A 254 -25.32 -5.13 14.99
CA ASN A 254 -24.76 -6.30 15.66
C ASN A 254 -23.63 -6.95 14.86
N GLN A 255 -23.74 -6.98 13.53
CA GLN A 255 -22.62 -7.39 12.68
C GLN A 255 -21.41 -6.46 12.90
N ASP A 256 -21.61 -5.15 12.84
CA ASP A 256 -20.57 -4.15 13.11
C ASP A 256 -19.96 -4.27 14.52
N ALA A 257 -20.80 -4.47 15.56
CA ALA A 257 -20.30 -4.65 16.92
C ALA A 257 -19.42 -5.91 17.07
N ILE A 258 -19.72 -7.00 16.36
CA ILE A 258 -18.86 -8.19 16.33
C ILE A 258 -17.60 -7.93 15.53
N SER A 259 -17.67 -7.28 14.37
CA SER A 259 -16.49 -6.92 13.59
C SER A 259 -15.50 -6.12 14.43
N ARG A 260 -15.98 -5.10 15.16
CA ARG A 260 -15.15 -4.30 16.07
C ARG A 260 -14.61 -5.13 17.23
N ARG A 261 -15.42 -6.02 17.83
CA ARG A 261 -14.95 -6.91 18.92
C ARG A 261 -13.84 -7.84 18.44
N VAL A 262 -14.01 -8.49 17.30
CA VAL A 262 -13.01 -9.41 16.73
C VAL A 262 -11.75 -8.63 16.36
N PHE A 263 -11.88 -7.50 15.65
CA PHE A 263 -10.75 -6.64 15.31
C PHE A 263 -9.95 -6.21 16.54
N TRP A 264 -10.64 -5.76 17.61
CA TRP A 264 -10.00 -5.36 18.86
C TRP A 264 -9.29 -6.53 19.54
N THR A 265 -9.90 -7.72 19.52
CA THR A 265 -9.29 -8.95 20.05
C THR A 265 -8.03 -9.33 19.26
N LEU A 266 -8.03 -9.18 17.93
CA LEU A 266 -6.85 -9.41 17.10
C LEU A 266 -5.73 -8.42 17.42
N ALA A 267 -6.05 -7.15 17.71
CA ALA A 267 -5.06 -6.17 18.15
C ALA A 267 -4.47 -6.51 19.54
N GLU A 268 -5.29 -7.02 20.47
CA GLU A 268 -4.80 -7.54 21.76
C GLU A 268 -3.86 -8.74 21.57
N LEU A 269 -4.17 -9.64 20.63
CA LEU A 269 -3.30 -10.77 20.30
C LEU A 269 -2.02 -10.32 19.56
N CYS A 270 -2.08 -9.30 18.70
CA CYS A 270 -0.88 -8.70 18.12
C CYS A 270 0.06 -8.14 19.21
N ASP A 271 -0.49 -7.50 20.25
CA ASP A 271 0.29 -7.02 21.40
C ASP A 271 0.91 -8.19 22.20
N GLU A 272 0.11 -9.23 22.45
CA GLU A 272 0.54 -10.42 23.21
C GLU A 272 1.66 -11.21 22.50
N TYR A 273 1.56 -11.37 21.18
CA TYR A 273 2.50 -12.15 20.36
C TYR A 273 3.59 -11.30 19.68
N GLY A 274 3.57 -9.98 19.86
CA GLY A 274 4.56 -9.07 19.28
C GLY A 274 4.51 -8.97 17.75
N LEU A 275 3.34 -9.20 17.14
CA LEU A 275 3.16 -9.11 15.69
C LEU A 275 2.71 -7.69 15.27
N PRO A 276 3.30 -7.12 14.22
CA PRO A 276 2.72 -5.99 13.50
C PRO A 276 1.34 -6.33 12.92
N PHE A 277 0.47 -5.33 12.81
CA PHE A 277 -0.84 -5.46 12.21
C PHE A 277 -1.00 -4.48 11.04
N ASP A 278 -0.87 -5.00 9.82
CA ASP A 278 -0.96 -4.25 8.57
C ASP A 278 -2.41 -3.85 8.29
N LEU A 279 -2.63 -2.55 8.09
CA LEU A 279 -3.96 -1.97 7.86
C LEU A 279 -4.03 -1.39 6.44
N MET A 280 -4.80 -2.03 5.56
CA MET A 280 -5.07 -1.55 4.20
C MET A 280 -6.43 -0.85 4.17
N ILE A 281 -6.44 0.48 4.28
CA ILE A 281 -7.62 1.28 4.59
C ILE A 281 -8.23 1.91 3.34
N GLY A 282 -9.52 1.66 3.11
CA GLY A 282 -10.37 2.46 2.21
C GLY A 282 -11.14 1.70 1.14
N VAL A 283 -11.11 0.36 1.10
CA VAL A 283 -11.75 -0.40 0.00
C VAL A 283 -13.26 -0.58 0.19
N ASN A 284 -14.03 -0.36 -0.87
CA ASN A 284 -15.42 -0.79 -0.99
C ASN A 284 -15.47 -1.98 -1.96
N ARG A 285 -15.90 -3.13 -1.44
CA ARG A 285 -16.00 -4.36 -2.24
C ARG A 285 -17.24 -4.33 -3.14
N GLY A 286 -17.11 -4.80 -4.38
CA GLY A 286 -18.24 -5.03 -5.30
C GLY A 286 -18.96 -3.79 -5.82
N VAL A 287 -18.30 -2.62 -5.86
CA VAL A 287 -18.87 -1.35 -6.37
C VAL A 287 -19.28 -1.46 -7.84
N TYR A 288 -18.56 -2.25 -8.63
CA TYR A 288 -18.94 -2.56 -10.02
C TYR A 288 -19.41 -4.02 -10.16
N PRO A 289 -20.73 -4.30 -10.09
CA PRO A 289 -21.23 -5.67 -10.18
C PRO A 289 -20.98 -6.36 -11.52
N GLY A 290 -20.86 -5.59 -12.60
CA GLY A 290 -20.61 -6.08 -13.95
C GLY A 290 -19.14 -6.39 -14.25
N GLY A 291 -18.21 -6.04 -13.36
CA GLY A 291 -16.78 -6.23 -13.59
C GLY A 291 -16.34 -7.69 -13.61
N VAL A 292 -15.12 -7.88 -14.10
CA VAL A 292 -14.37 -9.15 -14.12
C VAL A 292 -14.03 -9.62 -12.71
N HIS A 293 -13.62 -10.88 -12.55
CA HIS A 293 -13.09 -11.45 -11.33
C HIS A 293 -11.99 -10.57 -10.76
N GLN A 294 -12.09 -10.24 -9.46
CA GLN A 294 -11.21 -9.31 -8.71
C GLN A 294 -11.18 -7.85 -9.21
N GLY A 295 -11.73 -7.51 -10.38
CA GLY A 295 -11.83 -6.15 -10.94
C GLY A 295 -13.16 -5.46 -10.66
N ARG A 296 -13.69 -5.56 -9.43
CA ARG A 296 -15.04 -5.05 -9.06
C ARG A 296 -15.03 -4.06 -7.91
N ASP A 297 -13.94 -3.98 -7.20
CA ASP A 297 -13.82 -3.19 -5.98
C ASP A 297 -13.39 -1.77 -6.34
N LEU A 298 -13.82 -0.78 -5.57
CA LEU A 298 -13.40 0.62 -5.71
C LEU A 298 -13.27 1.22 -4.31
N TYR A 299 -13.35 2.53 -4.17
CA TYR A 299 -13.21 3.21 -2.89
C TYR A 299 -14.05 4.48 -2.81
N ASP A 300 -14.39 4.84 -1.59
CA ASP A 300 -14.87 6.18 -1.21
C ASP A 300 -13.72 6.92 -0.51
N SER A 301 -13.28 8.04 -1.07
CA SER A 301 -12.17 8.82 -0.53
C SER A 301 -12.50 9.55 0.76
N ARG A 302 -13.77 9.54 1.21
CA ARG A 302 -14.22 10.16 2.47
C ARG A 302 -13.88 9.29 3.67
N VAL A 303 -12.59 9.07 3.88
CA VAL A 303 -12.02 8.31 4.99
C VAL A 303 -10.96 9.14 5.70
N SER A 304 -10.91 9.04 7.03
CA SER A 304 -9.88 9.68 7.85
C SER A 304 -9.33 8.73 8.90
N LEU A 305 -8.02 8.82 9.15
CA LEU A 305 -7.29 8.09 10.19
C LEU A 305 -7.69 8.50 11.60
N ILE A 306 -8.41 9.61 11.80
CA ILE A 306 -9.01 9.97 13.09
C ILE A 306 -9.98 8.91 13.61
N GLN A 307 -10.55 8.10 12.72
CA GLN A 307 -11.40 6.97 13.06
C GLN A 307 -10.64 5.87 13.83
N TYR A 308 -9.31 5.81 13.67
CA TYR A 308 -8.42 4.81 14.27
C TYR A 308 -7.73 5.31 15.55
N ARG A 309 -8.05 6.53 16.02
CA ARG A 309 -7.41 7.13 17.20
C ARG A 309 -7.49 6.24 18.44
N GLU A 310 -8.60 5.55 18.66
CA GLU A 310 -8.78 4.69 19.85
C GLU A 310 -7.85 3.48 19.79
N LEU A 311 -7.75 2.85 18.61
CA LEU A 311 -6.82 1.75 18.34
C LEU A 311 -5.37 2.17 18.60
N PHE A 312 -4.91 3.26 17.96
CA PHE A 312 -3.51 3.67 18.06
C PHE A 312 -3.12 4.08 19.48
N ASN A 313 -4.04 4.66 20.26
CA ASN A 313 -3.79 4.98 21.67
C ASN A 313 -3.82 3.75 22.59
N ALA A 314 -4.70 2.77 22.32
CA ALA A 314 -4.86 1.60 23.17
C ALA A 314 -3.71 0.59 23.04
N PHE A 315 -3.07 0.51 21.87
CA PHE A 315 -2.02 -0.47 21.58
C PHE A 315 -0.68 0.19 21.21
N PRO A 316 -0.01 0.87 22.16
CA PRO A 316 1.23 1.62 21.88
C PRO A 316 2.42 0.73 21.48
N LYS A 317 2.35 -0.58 21.75
CA LYS A 317 3.40 -1.56 21.43
C LYS A 317 3.20 -2.27 20.09
N VAL A 318 1.96 -2.35 19.60
CA VAL A 318 1.67 -2.97 18.30
C VAL A 318 2.10 -2.01 17.22
N LYS A 319 2.95 -2.45 16.28
CA LYS A 319 3.28 -1.66 15.09
C LYS A 319 2.13 -1.78 14.09
N PHE A 320 1.65 -0.66 13.59
CA PHE A 320 0.63 -0.59 12.54
C PHE A 320 1.24 -0.03 11.25
N PRO A 321 1.75 -0.88 10.34
CA PRO A 321 2.02 -0.51 8.96
C PRO A 321 0.70 -0.19 8.24
N VAL A 322 0.52 1.08 7.84
CA VAL A 322 -0.73 1.56 7.25
C VAL A 322 -0.55 1.88 5.78
N SER A 323 -1.43 1.32 4.96
CA SER A 323 -1.57 1.62 3.54
C SER A 323 -2.93 2.28 3.32
N VAL A 324 -2.96 3.44 2.65
CA VAL A 324 -4.20 4.13 2.29
C VAL A 324 -4.48 3.98 0.80
N LEU A 325 -5.74 3.71 0.44
CA LEU A 325 -6.12 3.44 -0.96
C LEU A 325 -6.08 4.68 -1.85
N ALA A 326 -6.30 5.86 -1.27
CA ALA A 326 -6.34 7.13 -1.98
C ALA A 326 -5.22 8.08 -1.53
N SER A 327 -4.46 8.63 -2.50
CA SER A 327 -3.38 9.61 -2.24
C SER A 327 -3.87 10.86 -1.48
N VAL A 328 -5.16 11.22 -1.54
CA VAL A 328 -5.71 12.33 -0.73
C VAL A 328 -5.56 12.09 0.79
N THR A 329 -5.60 10.83 1.24
CA THR A 329 -5.41 10.45 2.65
C THR A 329 -3.92 10.30 3.00
N ASN A 330 -3.01 10.36 2.02
CA ASN A 330 -1.57 10.20 2.27
C ASN A 330 -1.00 11.30 3.18
N GLN A 331 -1.46 12.55 3.05
CA GLN A 331 -1.01 13.64 3.92
C GLN A 331 -1.38 13.37 5.38
N GLU A 332 -2.56 12.80 5.63
CA GLU A 332 -2.97 12.40 6.96
C GLU A 332 -2.11 11.24 7.45
N LEU A 333 -1.85 10.23 6.62
CA LEU A 333 -0.93 9.13 6.95
C LEU A 333 0.47 9.62 7.33
N VAL A 334 1.02 10.60 6.61
CA VAL A 334 2.29 11.26 6.97
C VAL A 334 2.19 11.89 8.35
N SER A 335 1.14 12.64 8.62
CA SER A 335 0.93 13.32 9.91
C SER A 335 0.78 12.33 11.07
N TYR A 336 0.04 11.24 10.88
CA TYR A 336 -0.11 10.19 11.89
C TYR A 336 1.18 9.43 12.12
N SER A 337 1.95 9.15 11.05
CA SER A 337 3.24 8.48 11.16
C SER A 337 4.33 9.39 11.73
N TRP A 338 4.17 10.71 11.64
CA TRP A 338 4.99 11.68 12.36
C TRP A 338 4.69 11.64 13.87
N ILE A 339 3.43 11.66 14.27
CA ILE A 339 3.04 11.83 15.67
C ILE A 339 2.97 10.51 16.45
N PHE A 340 2.26 9.50 15.97
CA PHE A 340 2.05 8.24 16.70
C PHE A 340 3.27 7.33 16.57
N PRO A 341 3.93 6.91 17.67
CA PRO A 341 5.12 6.04 17.59
C PRO A 341 4.86 4.69 16.91
N ASN A 342 3.62 4.22 16.96
CA ASN A 342 3.19 2.93 16.45
C ASN A 342 2.56 2.95 15.05
N VAL A 343 2.43 4.10 14.39
CA VAL A 343 1.90 4.20 13.02
C VAL A 343 3.03 4.34 12.01
N TYR A 344 3.08 3.47 11.01
CA TYR A 344 4.13 3.40 10.00
C TYR A 344 3.53 3.59 8.61
N THR A 345 4.24 4.26 7.69
CA THR A 345 3.83 4.28 6.28
C THR A 345 4.17 2.94 5.65
N ASN A 346 3.22 2.34 4.92
CA ASN A 346 3.43 1.06 4.25
C ASN A 346 3.07 1.11 2.77
N GLY A 347 4.08 1.07 1.90
CA GLY A 347 3.94 0.94 0.45
C GLY A 347 2.95 1.90 -0.22
N HIS A 348 2.49 1.53 -1.41
CA HIS A 348 1.55 2.32 -2.21
C HIS A 348 0.49 1.37 -2.77
N TRP A 349 -0.72 1.46 -2.23
CA TRP A 349 -1.72 0.40 -2.42
C TRP A 349 -2.59 0.61 -3.66
N TRP A 350 -2.69 -0.45 -4.46
CA TRP A 350 -3.68 -0.63 -5.53
C TRP A 350 -3.82 0.58 -6.46
N TYR A 351 -4.91 1.37 -6.39
CA TYR A 351 -5.12 2.52 -7.28
C TYR A 351 -4.11 3.66 -7.09
N SER A 352 -3.50 3.77 -5.91
CA SER A 352 -2.40 4.71 -5.64
C SER A 352 -1.03 4.17 -6.10
N ASN A 353 -0.97 2.92 -6.58
CA ASN A 353 0.25 2.29 -7.10
C ASN A 353 0.55 2.68 -8.55
N THR A 354 0.57 3.98 -8.84
CA THR A 354 0.95 4.51 -10.16
C THR A 354 2.01 5.59 -10.04
N PRO A 355 2.86 5.81 -11.06
CA PRO A 355 4.05 6.65 -10.91
C PRO A 355 3.80 8.08 -10.41
N SER A 356 2.70 8.71 -10.82
CA SER A 356 2.35 10.08 -10.42
C SER A 356 2.02 10.17 -8.93
N PHE A 357 1.20 9.26 -8.42
CA PHE A 357 0.85 9.22 -7.00
C PHE A 357 2.01 8.74 -6.14
N ILE A 358 2.74 7.70 -6.56
CA ILE A 358 3.92 7.23 -5.83
C ILE A 358 4.95 8.35 -5.68
N ARG A 359 5.28 9.10 -6.76
CA ARG A 359 6.25 10.20 -6.66
C ARG A 359 5.82 11.23 -5.63
N ARG A 360 4.57 11.69 -5.70
CA ARG A 360 4.01 12.68 -4.77
C ARG A 360 4.02 12.15 -3.33
N ASP A 361 3.54 10.93 -3.13
CA ASP A 361 3.35 10.37 -1.81
C ASP A 361 4.69 10.02 -1.15
N ALA A 362 5.63 9.45 -1.91
CA ALA A 362 6.96 9.10 -1.41
C ALA A 362 7.78 10.34 -1.03
N ALA A 363 7.73 11.42 -1.82
CA ALA A 363 8.36 12.69 -1.48
C ALA A 363 7.88 13.21 -0.12
N ALA A 364 6.56 13.35 0.04
CA ALA A 364 5.94 13.83 1.28
C ALA A 364 6.27 12.95 2.51
N ARG A 365 6.41 11.63 2.31
CA ARG A 365 6.78 10.70 3.39
C ARG A 365 8.26 10.83 3.76
N LEU A 366 9.15 10.86 2.77
CA LEU A 366 10.60 10.91 3.00
C LEU A 366 11.04 12.23 3.66
N GLU A 367 10.36 13.34 3.39
CA GLU A 367 10.69 14.63 4.01
C GLU A 367 10.22 14.76 5.47
N ALA A 368 9.12 14.11 5.86
CA ALA A 368 8.44 14.38 7.13
C ALA A 368 8.42 13.19 8.11
N VAL A 369 8.26 11.96 7.64
CA VAL A 369 8.17 10.78 8.52
C VAL A 369 9.57 10.34 8.94
N PRO A 370 9.80 9.98 10.22
CA PRO A 370 11.09 9.43 10.65
C PRO A 370 11.57 8.28 9.76
N ARG A 371 12.85 8.29 9.36
CA ARG A 371 13.41 7.35 8.36
C ARG A 371 13.27 5.86 8.73
N ASN A 372 13.08 5.53 10.00
CA ASN A 372 12.87 4.17 10.50
C ASN A 372 11.39 3.75 10.58
N LYS A 373 10.46 4.59 10.11
CA LYS A 373 9.01 4.36 10.19
C LYS A 373 8.34 4.21 8.83
N GLN A 374 9.13 3.84 7.82
CA GLN A 374 8.70 3.82 6.43
C GLN A 374 9.04 2.49 5.76
N VAL A 375 8.03 1.71 5.41
CA VAL A 375 8.17 0.60 4.48
C VAL A 375 7.89 1.16 3.10
N ALA A 376 8.94 1.26 2.29
CA ALA A 376 8.91 1.98 1.02
C ALA A 376 7.89 1.41 0.02
N TYR A 377 7.86 0.08 -0.11
CA TYR A 377 7.09 -0.59 -1.15
C TYR A 377 6.85 -2.07 -0.83
N TYR A 378 5.79 -2.61 -1.41
CA TYR A 378 5.47 -4.04 -1.49
C TYR A 378 4.80 -4.31 -2.84
N SER A 379 4.90 -5.53 -3.37
CA SER A 379 4.40 -5.79 -4.73
C SER A 379 2.90 -6.03 -4.78
N ASP A 380 2.28 -6.57 -3.73
CA ASP A 380 0.89 -7.03 -3.75
C ASP A 380 0.65 -8.06 -4.89
N ALA A 381 1.68 -8.84 -5.22
CA ALA A 381 1.67 -9.76 -6.36
C ALA A 381 0.94 -11.08 -6.04
N TYR A 382 0.28 -11.66 -7.05
CA TYR A 382 -0.31 -12.99 -6.98
C TYR A 382 0.59 -14.07 -7.58
N LYS A 383 1.53 -13.66 -8.45
CA LYS A 383 2.54 -14.49 -9.11
C LYS A 383 3.89 -13.79 -9.08
N LEU A 384 4.97 -14.55 -8.90
CA LEU A 384 6.32 -14.01 -8.66
C LEU A 384 6.81 -13.04 -9.74
N GLU A 385 6.40 -13.23 -11.00
CA GLU A 385 6.87 -12.40 -12.12
C GLU A 385 6.46 -10.92 -11.97
N PHE A 386 5.41 -10.63 -11.21
CA PHE A 386 4.95 -9.26 -10.95
C PHE A 386 5.78 -8.49 -9.93
N VAL A 387 6.64 -9.19 -9.16
CA VAL A 387 7.45 -8.55 -8.12
C VAL A 387 8.48 -7.60 -8.76
N LEU A 388 9.26 -8.10 -9.73
CA LEU A 388 10.29 -7.33 -10.43
C LEU A 388 9.79 -6.01 -11.04
N PRO A 389 8.81 -6.00 -11.97
CA PRO A 389 8.43 -4.77 -12.66
C PRO A 389 7.87 -3.69 -11.72
N LYS A 390 7.16 -4.10 -10.67
CA LYS A 390 6.57 -3.18 -9.69
C LYS A 390 7.65 -2.55 -8.80
N PHE A 391 8.57 -3.37 -8.26
CA PHE A 391 9.70 -2.85 -7.48
C PHE A 391 10.65 -2.01 -8.33
N ASP A 392 10.89 -2.38 -9.60
CA ASP A 392 11.74 -1.61 -10.50
C ASP A 392 11.14 -0.22 -10.79
N MET A 393 9.84 -0.16 -11.09
CA MET A 393 9.10 1.10 -11.20
C MET A 393 9.28 1.96 -9.94
N TYR A 394 9.08 1.37 -8.75
CA TYR A 394 9.24 2.11 -7.50
C TYR A 394 10.68 2.60 -7.29
N ARG A 395 11.69 1.76 -7.50
CA ARG A 395 13.11 2.12 -7.40
C ARG A 395 13.46 3.29 -8.30
N TRP A 396 12.96 3.31 -9.54
CA TRP A 396 13.17 4.42 -10.47
C TRP A 396 12.57 5.74 -9.97
N ILE A 397 11.41 5.68 -9.30
CA ILE A 397 10.75 6.84 -8.70
C ILE A 397 11.50 7.30 -7.45
N LEU A 398 11.82 6.38 -6.54
CA LEU A 398 12.58 6.64 -5.31
C LEU A 398 13.94 7.28 -5.62
N ALA A 399 14.68 6.74 -6.59
CA ALA A 399 15.94 7.32 -7.04
C ALA A 399 15.77 8.75 -7.58
N GLY A 400 14.65 9.03 -8.24
CA GLY A 400 14.29 10.37 -8.68
C GLY A 400 14.07 11.32 -7.50
N VAL A 401 13.24 10.93 -6.53
CA VAL A 401 12.98 11.74 -5.32
C VAL A 401 14.28 11.99 -4.53
N LEU A 402 15.08 10.96 -4.31
CA LEU A 402 16.36 11.06 -3.62
C LEU A 402 17.37 11.96 -4.35
N ALA A 403 17.44 11.88 -5.68
CA ALA A 403 18.32 12.74 -6.46
C ALA A 403 17.84 14.20 -6.46
N ASP A 404 16.56 14.43 -6.75
CA ASP A 404 15.98 15.75 -6.92
C ASP A 404 15.97 16.52 -5.58
N GLU A 405 15.38 15.94 -4.53
CA GLU A 405 15.13 16.62 -3.26
C GLU A 405 16.28 16.47 -2.27
N PHE A 406 16.86 15.27 -2.13
CA PHE A 406 17.88 15.03 -1.10
C PHE A 406 19.27 15.47 -1.56
N VAL A 407 19.73 15.01 -2.73
CA VAL A 407 21.02 15.43 -3.29
C VAL A 407 20.93 16.86 -3.84
N GLY A 408 19.89 17.15 -4.61
CA GLY A 408 19.68 18.45 -5.26
C GLY A 408 19.37 19.58 -4.28
N GLU A 409 18.17 19.56 -3.71
CA GLU A 409 17.66 20.66 -2.88
C GLU A 409 18.31 20.69 -1.49
N ASN A 410 18.44 19.53 -0.83
CA ASN A 410 19.00 19.44 0.52
C ASN A 410 20.53 19.32 0.55
N GLY A 411 21.18 19.17 -0.61
CA GLY A 411 22.64 19.13 -0.72
C GLY A 411 23.30 17.91 -0.07
N TRP A 412 22.61 16.78 0.01
CA TRP A 412 23.17 15.52 0.50
C TRP A 412 24.22 14.96 -0.48
N SER A 413 25.09 14.10 0.04
CA SER A 413 25.90 13.25 -0.83
C SER A 413 25.07 12.09 -1.38
N GLU A 414 25.49 11.53 -2.51
CA GLU A 414 24.82 10.36 -3.12
C GLU A 414 24.85 9.16 -2.17
N GLU A 415 25.94 8.96 -1.41
CA GLU A 415 26.07 7.86 -0.45
C GLU A 415 25.01 7.94 0.65
N LYS A 416 24.75 9.14 1.18
CA LYS A 416 23.75 9.36 2.21
C LYS A 416 22.33 9.12 1.66
N ALA A 417 22.08 9.51 0.41
CA ALA A 417 20.81 9.23 -0.26
C ALA A 417 20.61 7.73 -0.51
N ILE A 418 21.66 7.02 -0.93
CA ILE A 418 21.67 5.56 -1.11
C ILE A 418 21.41 4.84 0.22
N GLU A 419 22.02 5.31 1.32
CA GLU A 419 21.78 4.75 2.66
C GLU A 419 20.31 4.88 3.08
N LEU A 420 19.69 6.04 2.85
CA LEU A 420 18.26 6.23 3.09
C LEU A 420 17.43 5.28 2.22
N GLY A 421 17.72 5.20 0.92
CA GLY A 421 17.06 4.27 0.00
C GLY A 421 17.15 2.81 0.47
N ARG A 422 18.32 2.39 0.95
CA ARG A 422 18.54 1.05 1.51
C ARG A 422 17.72 0.78 2.76
N GLN A 423 17.65 1.76 3.66
CA GLN A 423 16.86 1.62 4.87
C GLN A 423 15.38 1.45 4.56
N VAL A 424 14.80 2.32 3.73
CA VAL A 424 13.35 2.28 3.48
C VAL A 424 12.92 1.08 2.63
N LEU A 425 13.78 0.60 1.72
CA LEU A 425 13.51 -0.59 0.88
C LEU A 425 13.71 -1.93 1.60
N ARG A 426 14.64 -2.01 2.56
CA ARG A 426 15.03 -3.28 3.19
C ARG A 426 15.19 -3.19 4.70
N GLY A 427 16.01 -2.25 5.19
CA GLY A 427 16.34 -2.19 6.62
C GLY A 427 15.11 -2.11 7.54
N ASN A 428 14.13 -1.27 7.17
CA ASN A 428 12.90 -1.14 7.94
C ASN A 428 12.01 -2.38 7.85
N VAL A 429 12.05 -3.16 6.76
CA VAL A 429 11.32 -4.44 6.68
C VAL A 429 11.85 -5.41 7.72
N ASP A 430 13.18 -5.52 7.84
CA ASP A 430 13.83 -6.38 8.83
C ASP A 430 13.51 -5.94 10.27
N GLU A 431 13.48 -4.63 10.55
CA GLU A 431 13.20 -4.08 11.89
C GLU A 431 11.71 -4.10 12.28
N ILE A 432 10.81 -3.85 11.33
CA ILE A 432 9.37 -3.76 11.60
C ILE A 432 8.78 -5.16 11.75
N PHE A 433 9.23 -6.11 10.92
CA PHE A 433 8.71 -7.48 10.84
C PHE A 433 9.76 -8.53 11.27
N PRO A 434 10.13 -8.56 12.57
CA PRO A 434 11.12 -9.51 13.06
C PRO A 434 10.62 -10.95 12.89
N SER A 435 11.54 -11.89 12.66
CA SER A 435 11.17 -13.31 12.67
C SER A 435 11.03 -13.81 14.11
N PRO A 436 9.91 -14.47 14.47
CA PRO A 436 9.75 -15.07 15.81
C PRO A 436 10.67 -16.28 16.01
N LEU A 437 11.28 -16.82 14.95
CA LEU A 437 12.14 -18.00 14.98
C LEU A 437 13.61 -17.66 15.29
N ILE A 438 14.01 -16.39 15.19
CA ILE A 438 15.40 -15.97 15.47
C ILE A 438 15.70 -16.05 16.98
N ASP A 439 14.71 -15.76 17.84
CA ASP A 439 14.87 -15.85 19.31
C ASP A 439 14.84 -17.29 19.85
N GLN A 440 14.57 -18.30 19.01
CA GLN A 440 14.56 -19.72 19.40
C GLN A 440 15.85 -20.47 19.05
N LEU A 441 16.81 -19.82 18.38
CA LEU A 441 18.13 -20.38 18.19
C LEU A 441 18.87 -20.30 19.52
N PRO A 442 19.38 -21.42 20.09
CA PRO A 442 20.23 -21.33 21.27
C PRO A 442 21.42 -20.44 20.93
N GLU A 443 21.78 -19.51 21.83
CA GLU A 443 23.01 -18.74 21.75
C GLU A 443 24.18 -19.72 21.55
N SER A 444 24.57 -19.95 20.30
CA SER A 444 25.82 -20.62 20.01
C SER A 444 26.90 -19.61 20.36
N ASP A 445 27.80 -19.97 21.29
CA ASP A 445 29.01 -19.23 21.62
C ASP A 445 29.76 -18.84 20.33
N VAL A 446 29.49 -17.63 19.83
CA VAL A 446 30.33 -17.01 18.82
C VAL A 446 31.47 -16.40 19.59
N GLU A 447 32.53 -17.19 19.80
CA GLU A 447 33.83 -16.65 20.17
C GLU A 447 34.16 -15.51 19.20
N ALA A 448 34.45 -14.34 19.78
CA ALA A 448 34.89 -13.16 19.06
C ALA A 448 36.22 -13.46 18.34
N GLY A 449 36.10 -13.88 17.08
CA GLY A 449 37.21 -13.98 16.15
C GLY A 449 37.68 -12.58 15.76
N ASP A 450 38.84 -12.22 16.32
CA ASP A 450 39.66 -11.04 16.08
C ASP A 450 39.60 -10.52 14.62
N ALA A 451 38.87 -9.43 14.40
CA ALA A 451 38.85 -8.71 13.13
C ALA A 451 39.99 -7.68 13.11
N SER A 452 41.15 -8.07 12.58
CA SER A 452 42.18 -7.12 12.14
C SER A 452 41.99 -6.74 10.66
N PRO A 453 42.25 -5.48 10.28
CA PRO A 453 41.78 -4.90 9.02
C PRO A 453 42.64 -5.34 7.82
N VAL A 454 41.93 -5.58 6.71
CA VAL A 454 42.46 -5.91 5.39
C VAL A 454 43.41 -4.80 4.90
N ALA A 455 44.71 -5.13 4.82
CA ALA A 455 45.70 -4.32 4.16
C ALA A 455 45.67 -4.55 2.63
N THR A 456 45.77 -3.44 1.92
CA THR A 456 45.72 -3.26 0.47
C THR A 456 46.78 -4.09 -0.26
N LEU A 457 46.36 -5.00 -1.15
CA LEU A 457 47.27 -5.74 -2.04
C LEU A 457 47.40 -5.01 -3.39
N ALA A 458 48.56 -4.41 -3.61
CA ALA A 458 49.04 -4.03 -4.93
C ALA A 458 49.81 -5.20 -5.56
N LEU A 459 49.53 -5.50 -6.82
CA LEU A 459 50.23 -6.46 -7.67
C LEU A 459 51.59 -5.87 -8.12
N ASP A 460 52.68 -6.64 -8.01
CA ASP A 460 53.43 -7.31 -9.09
C ASP A 460 54.87 -7.72 -8.62
N PRO A 461 55.72 -8.44 -9.38
CA PRO A 461 56.13 -9.81 -9.05
C PRO A 461 57.64 -9.97 -8.81
N SER A 462 58.07 -11.02 -8.11
CA SER A 462 59.43 -11.54 -8.31
C SER A 462 59.56 -13.00 -7.90
N GLU A 463 60.29 -13.73 -8.75
CA GLU A 463 60.64 -15.14 -8.64
C GLU A 463 61.65 -15.41 -7.51
N SER A 464 61.75 -16.71 -7.20
CA SER A 464 62.96 -17.45 -6.80
C SER A 464 63.23 -17.72 -5.31
N ASP A 465 63.04 -19.01 -4.99
CA ASP A 465 64.08 -19.94 -4.52
C ASP A 465 64.16 -20.36 -3.03
N SER A 466 64.16 -21.69 -2.91
CA SER A 466 64.91 -22.56 -1.99
C SER A 466 64.64 -22.65 -0.48
N SER A 467 64.40 -23.92 -0.09
CA SER A 467 65.01 -24.71 1.01
C SER A 467 64.60 -24.41 2.45
N GLU A 468 63.97 -25.38 3.14
CA GLU A 468 64.56 -26.28 4.19
C GLU A 468 64.70 -25.55 5.54
N GLU A 469 64.43 -26.08 6.74
CA GLU A 469 64.06 -27.38 7.29
C GLU A 469 63.66 -27.16 8.78
N SER A 470 62.96 -28.13 9.37
CA SER A 470 63.00 -28.53 10.80
C SER A 470 62.56 -27.57 11.94
N THR A 471 61.33 -27.80 12.44
CA THR A 471 60.94 -28.36 13.76
C THR A 471 61.87 -28.20 15.01
N PRO A 472 61.42 -28.56 16.23
CA PRO A 472 60.24 -28.14 17.00
C PRO A 472 60.62 -27.82 18.49
N ALA A 473 59.69 -27.36 19.33
CA ALA A 473 59.49 -27.85 20.72
C ALA A 473 58.62 -26.91 21.58
N SER A 474 57.64 -27.54 22.22
CA SER A 474 56.71 -27.13 23.28
C SER A 474 57.44 -26.84 24.64
N PRO A 475 56.77 -26.92 25.81
CA PRO A 475 55.60 -26.21 26.37
C PRO A 475 55.89 -25.68 27.80
N VAL A 476 55.08 -24.76 28.36
CA VAL A 476 54.92 -24.60 29.84
C VAL A 476 53.56 -23.93 30.10
N GLU A 477 52.53 -24.66 30.59
CA GLU A 477 52.03 -24.64 32.00
C GLU A 477 51.87 -23.21 32.57
N ALA A 478 50.65 -22.71 32.66
CA ALA A 478 49.70 -22.87 33.79
C ALA A 478 50.16 -22.16 35.06
N THR A 479 49.43 -21.11 35.47
CA THR A 479 48.78 -21.03 36.79
C THR A 479 47.94 -19.75 36.90
N SER A 480 46.70 -19.96 37.30
CA SER A 480 45.75 -19.02 37.88
C SER A 480 46.32 -18.30 39.11
N GLU A 481 45.96 -17.03 39.30
CA GLU A 481 45.69 -16.50 40.63
C GLU A 481 44.67 -15.36 40.56
N THR A 482 43.56 -15.61 41.27
CA THR A 482 42.50 -14.68 41.64
C THR A 482 42.99 -13.69 42.70
N SER A 483 42.60 -12.43 42.60
CA SER A 483 42.41 -11.56 43.77
C SER A 483 41.44 -10.43 43.43
N SER A 484 40.27 -10.53 44.03
CA SER A 484 39.33 -9.45 44.34
C SER A 484 39.94 -8.42 45.30
N GLU A 485 39.56 -7.15 45.18
CA GLU A 485 39.30 -6.28 46.33
C GLU A 485 38.34 -5.14 45.95
N GLU A 486 37.30 -5.00 46.77
CA GLU A 486 36.29 -3.94 46.82
C GLU A 486 36.84 -2.62 47.39
N LEU A 487 36.07 -1.54 47.19
CA LEU A 487 35.78 -0.37 48.05
C LEU A 487 35.60 0.84 47.11
N GLY A 488 34.60 1.71 47.19
CA GLY A 488 33.56 2.00 48.16
C GLY A 488 32.96 3.38 47.77
N LEU A 489 31.72 3.62 48.20
CA LEU A 489 30.82 4.75 47.91
C LEU A 489 31.44 6.18 47.92
N ASP A 490 30.82 7.10 47.17
CA ASP A 490 30.12 8.25 47.78
C ASP A 490 29.11 8.95 46.85
N THR A 491 28.09 9.51 47.49
CA THR A 491 26.83 10.06 46.97
C THR A 491 26.79 11.54 47.32
N GLU A 492 26.37 12.44 46.43
CA GLU A 492 25.86 13.76 46.84
C GLU A 492 24.69 14.24 45.96
N VAL A 493 23.65 14.71 46.67
CA VAL A 493 22.42 15.35 46.23
C VAL A 493 22.50 16.81 46.68
N SER A 494 22.02 17.76 45.88
CA SER A 494 21.70 19.10 46.41
C SER A 494 20.46 19.70 45.75
N GLU A 495 19.50 20.07 46.59
CA GLU A 495 18.32 20.90 46.33
C GLU A 495 18.66 22.40 46.29
N GLN A 496 17.89 23.20 45.56
CA GLN A 496 17.57 24.59 45.95
C GLN A 496 16.27 25.09 45.26
N GLU A 497 15.43 25.75 46.06
CA GLU A 497 14.07 26.23 45.75
C GLU A 497 13.99 27.62 45.06
N ALA A 498 12.90 27.78 44.29
CA ALA A 498 11.96 28.91 44.14
C ALA A 498 12.43 30.36 43.84
N PHE A 499 11.98 30.90 42.70
CA PHE A 499 11.45 32.28 42.57
C PHE A 499 10.39 32.38 41.44
N LEU A 500 9.31 33.10 41.74
CA LEU A 500 8.09 33.37 40.95
C LEU A 500 8.26 34.53 39.94
N GLN A 501 7.63 34.45 38.76
CA GLN A 501 6.99 35.49 37.90
C GLN A 501 6.83 34.90 36.47
N SER A 502 5.65 34.60 35.89
CA SER A 502 4.43 35.35 35.51
C SER A 502 4.28 35.42 33.97
N ASP A 503 3.25 34.71 33.46
CA ASP A 503 2.39 34.86 32.27
C ASP A 503 2.82 35.69 31.04
N SER A 504 2.66 35.12 29.82
CA SER A 504 1.45 35.33 28.99
C SER A 504 1.48 34.53 27.65
N ASP A 505 0.29 34.25 27.12
CA ASP A 505 -0.07 33.82 25.74
C ASP A 505 -0.35 32.33 25.49
N LEU A 506 -1.31 31.78 26.23
CA LEU A 506 -2.18 30.70 25.74
C LEU A 506 -3.61 31.22 25.68
N ASP A 507 -4.28 31.06 24.54
CA ASP A 507 -5.69 31.43 24.35
C ASP A 507 -6.59 30.70 25.36
N PRO A 508 -7.57 31.38 25.97
CA PRO A 508 -8.51 30.74 26.88
C PRO A 508 -9.54 29.89 26.12
N VAL A 509 -9.85 28.72 26.68
CA VAL A 509 -10.95 27.85 26.23
C VAL A 509 -12.29 28.58 26.46
N PRO A 510 -13.27 28.48 25.55
CA PRO A 510 -14.56 29.18 25.68
C PRO A 510 -15.28 28.82 26.97
N THR A 511 -15.98 29.80 27.54
CA THR A 511 -16.77 29.63 28.77
C THR A 511 -18.14 29.03 28.47
N ASP A 512 -18.73 28.32 29.44
CA ASP A 512 -20.07 27.71 29.32
C ASP A 512 -21.20 28.72 28.99
N GLN A 513 -20.94 30.02 29.22
CA GLN A 513 -21.84 31.11 28.86
C GLN A 513 -21.80 31.42 27.35
N GLU A 514 -20.65 31.27 26.68
CA GLU A 514 -20.48 31.47 25.24
C GLU A 514 -21.04 30.29 24.42
N ILE A 515 -21.14 29.11 25.04
CA ILE A 515 -21.78 27.92 24.44
C ILE A 515 -23.32 28.05 24.47
N GLN A 516 -23.89 28.81 25.41
CA GLN A 516 -25.34 28.96 25.55
C GLN A 516 -25.96 30.06 24.67
N ASP A 517 -25.16 31.00 24.14
CA ASP A 517 -25.66 32.07 23.27
C ASP A 517 -25.69 31.68 21.76
N ALA A 518 -25.29 30.46 21.41
CA ALA A 518 -25.30 29.95 20.03
C ALA A 518 -26.59 29.18 19.65
N ASP A 519 -27.60 29.17 20.51
CA ASP A 519 -28.79 28.32 20.36
C ASP A 519 -30.04 29.15 19.99
N VAL A 520 -30.41 29.18 18.69
CA VAL A 520 -31.74 29.65 18.25
C VAL A 520 -32.35 28.78 17.14
N ALA A 521 -33.35 28.01 17.58
CA ALA A 521 -34.65 27.64 16.98
C ALA A 521 -34.77 26.63 15.82
N ASP A 522 -35.09 25.39 16.23
CA ASP A 522 -35.97 24.37 15.64
C ASP A 522 -36.86 24.74 14.43
N ALA A 523 -36.76 23.90 13.39
CA ALA A 523 -37.86 23.62 12.46
C ALA A 523 -38.20 22.11 12.49
N GLN A 524 -39.39 21.78 12.98
CA GLN A 524 -39.98 20.45 12.88
C GLN A 524 -40.41 20.15 11.44
N VAL A 525 -40.05 18.98 10.92
CA VAL A 525 -40.76 18.37 9.77
C VAL A 525 -41.14 16.94 10.15
N ALA A 526 -42.45 16.70 10.10
CA ALA A 526 -43.12 15.46 10.44
C ALA A 526 -42.88 14.35 9.41
N GLU A 527 -42.87 13.10 9.90
CA GLU A 527 -42.98 11.89 9.09
C GLU A 527 -44.28 11.87 8.27
N MET A 528 -44.17 11.62 6.97
CA MET A 528 -45.23 11.04 6.16
C MET A 528 -44.69 9.76 5.50
N LEU A 529 -44.96 8.63 6.15
CA LEU A 529 -44.97 7.31 5.52
C LEU A 529 -46.20 7.22 4.60
N SER A 530 -45.96 7.07 3.31
CA SER A 530 -46.94 6.55 2.35
C SER A 530 -46.24 5.54 1.45
N SER A 531 -46.68 4.29 1.56
CA SER A 531 -46.40 3.17 0.67
C SER A 531 -46.63 3.55 -0.80
N MET A 532 -45.64 3.31 -1.67
CA MET A 532 -45.92 3.12 -3.10
C MET A 532 -45.15 1.90 -3.61
N GLU A 533 -45.93 0.96 -4.14
CA GLU A 533 -45.51 -0.31 -4.70
C GLU A 533 -44.72 -0.12 -6.00
N ALA A 534 -43.69 -0.95 -6.16
CA ALA A 534 -42.88 -1.06 -7.37
C ALA A 534 -43.62 -1.86 -8.45
N THR A 535 -44.61 -1.24 -9.11
CA THR A 535 -45.11 -1.65 -10.44
C THR A 535 -45.98 -0.52 -10.99
N SER A 536 -45.41 0.40 -11.77
CA SER A 536 -46.07 1.24 -12.80
C SER A 536 -45.14 2.39 -13.24
N LEU A 537 -44.07 2.08 -13.98
CA LEU A 537 -43.33 3.05 -14.81
C LEU A 537 -42.78 2.33 -16.05
N GLU A 538 -43.65 1.57 -16.71
CA GLU A 538 -43.52 1.24 -18.13
C GLU A 538 -44.56 2.09 -18.86
N THR A 539 -44.16 3.28 -19.33
CA THR A 539 -44.67 4.02 -20.49
C THR A 539 -44.36 5.50 -20.31
N GLU A 540 -43.21 5.95 -20.84
CA GLU A 540 -43.00 7.28 -21.45
C GLU A 540 -41.58 7.28 -22.03
N ILE A 541 -41.43 6.59 -23.17
CA ILE A 541 -40.25 6.68 -24.04
C ILE A 541 -40.66 7.58 -25.21
N ASP A 542 -40.01 8.73 -25.35
CA ASP A 542 -40.12 9.59 -26.52
C ASP A 542 -39.21 9.05 -27.65
N PRO A 543 -39.73 8.73 -28.86
CA PRO A 543 -38.93 8.21 -29.94
C PRO A 543 -38.65 9.29 -31.00
N MET A 544 -37.50 9.98 -30.91
CA MET A 544 -36.91 10.64 -32.09
C MET A 544 -35.37 10.49 -32.13
N PRO A 545 -34.81 9.89 -33.19
CA PRO A 545 -33.37 9.77 -33.36
C PRO A 545 -32.74 11.09 -33.83
N LEU A 546 -31.60 11.45 -33.24
CA LEU A 546 -30.70 12.50 -33.71
C LEU A 546 -30.04 12.06 -35.03
N ASP A 547 -30.24 12.88 -36.06
CA ASP A 547 -29.69 12.74 -37.42
C ASP A 547 -28.20 13.12 -37.43
N VAL A 548 -27.33 12.13 -37.50
CA VAL A 548 -25.88 12.30 -37.70
C VAL A 548 -25.57 11.91 -39.15
N GLY A 549 -25.45 12.92 -40.00
CA GLY A 549 -25.25 12.76 -41.45
C GLY A 549 -24.00 11.96 -41.83
N ASP A 550 -24.12 11.26 -42.97
CA ASP A 550 -23.10 10.43 -43.62
C ASP A 550 -21.73 11.13 -43.76
N LEU A 551 -20.69 10.49 -43.22
CA LEU A 551 -19.29 10.79 -43.52
C LEU A 551 -18.58 9.52 -44.02
N ASP A 552 -19.11 8.96 -45.11
CA ASP A 552 -18.36 8.08 -46.01
C ASP A 552 -18.38 8.71 -47.41
N SER A 553 -17.31 9.41 -47.77
CA SER A 553 -16.96 9.61 -49.17
C SER A 553 -15.45 9.75 -49.36
N ASP A 554 -14.89 8.76 -50.05
CA ASP A 554 -13.58 8.78 -50.67
C ASP A 554 -13.53 9.84 -51.78
N GLU A 555 -12.86 10.98 -51.56
CA GLU A 555 -12.22 11.73 -52.66
C GLU A 555 -10.87 12.32 -52.20
N ILE A 556 -9.84 11.95 -52.95
CA ILE A 556 -8.46 12.42 -52.87
C ILE A 556 -8.40 13.83 -53.50
N ASP A 557 -7.82 14.81 -52.81
CA ASP A 557 -7.28 16.01 -53.46
C ASP A 557 -5.86 16.31 -52.98
N GLU A 558 -4.91 16.21 -53.90
CA GLU A 558 -3.52 16.63 -53.80
C GLU A 558 -3.41 18.11 -54.19
N SER A 559 -3.21 19.02 -53.22
CA SER A 559 -2.47 20.28 -53.49
C SER A 559 -2.05 21.06 -52.24
N SER A 560 -0.76 20.94 -51.92
CA SER A 560 0.20 22.03 -51.61
C SER A 560 -0.16 23.17 -50.61
N GLU A 561 0.52 23.19 -49.44
CA GLU A 561 1.39 24.26 -48.88
C GLU A 561 1.39 24.27 -47.31
N PRO A 562 2.48 24.70 -46.65
CA PRO A 562 2.79 24.34 -45.26
C PRO A 562 2.07 25.19 -44.20
N PHE A 563 1.69 24.52 -43.10
CA PHE A 563 1.04 25.10 -41.92
C PHE A 563 1.86 26.25 -41.29
N SER A 564 1.25 27.44 -41.22
CA SER A 564 1.66 28.54 -40.33
C SER A 564 0.82 28.49 -39.03
N PRO A 565 1.39 28.80 -37.85
CA PRO A 565 0.71 28.65 -36.58
C PRO A 565 -0.02 29.94 -36.23
N GLU A 566 -1.22 30.16 -36.76
CA GLU A 566 -2.13 31.20 -36.27
C GLU A 566 -3.54 30.97 -36.85
N SER A 567 -4.39 30.28 -36.09
CA SER A 567 -5.84 30.28 -36.32
C SER A 567 -6.53 30.23 -34.96
N PRO A 568 -7.23 31.31 -34.54
CA PRO A 568 -7.83 31.39 -33.22
C PRO A 568 -9.15 30.62 -33.17
N ILE A 569 -9.34 29.85 -32.10
CA ILE A 569 -10.59 29.20 -31.71
C ILE A 569 -11.66 30.29 -31.52
N GLN A 570 -12.79 30.20 -32.23
CA GLN A 570 -13.94 31.07 -32.01
C GLN A 570 -14.90 30.43 -30.98
N PRO A 571 -15.23 31.13 -29.88
CA PRO A 571 -16.23 30.68 -28.93
C PRO A 571 -17.64 30.89 -29.49
N LEU A 572 -18.43 29.81 -29.47
CA LEU A 572 -19.88 29.83 -29.68
C LEU A 572 -20.56 30.27 -28.39
N THR A 573 -20.77 31.58 -28.24
CA THR A 573 -21.81 32.31 -27.47
C THR A 573 -21.25 33.66 -27.02
N GLY A 574 -22.08 34.70 -27.18
CA GLY A 574 -21.64 36.09 -27.20
C GLY A 574 -21.51 36.73 -25.82
N ASP A 575 -20.38 36.51 -25.16
CA ASP A 575 -19.95 37.33 -24.04
C ASP A 575 -18.67 38.10 -24.38
N GLY A 576 -18.70 39.40 -24.08
CA GLY A 576 -17.68 40.36 -24.43
C GLY A 576 -16.31 40.05 -23.82
N LYS A 577 -15.28 40.51 -24.53
CA LYS A 577 -13.86 40.43 -24.17
C LYS A 577 -13.63 40.97 -22.74
N PHE A 578 -13.33 40.11 -21.78
CA PHE A 578 -12.96 40.52 -20.42
C PHE A 578 -11.55 41.13 -20.43
N THR A 579 -11.46 42.44 -20.19
CA THR A 579 -10.20 43.13 -19.89
C THR A 579 -10.27 43.59 -18.43
N PRO A 580 -9.49 43.02 -17.51
CA PRO A 580 -9.54 43.43 -16.11
C PRO A 580 -9.02 44.87 -15.97
N ASP A 581 -9.89 45.72 -15.44
CA ASP A 581 -9.56 47.04 -14.89
C ASP A 581 -8.83 46.82 -13.55
N SER A 582 -7.72 47.52 -13.34
CA SER A 582 -6.95 47.48 -12.09
C SER A 582 -7.75 47.88 -10.85
N ASP A 583 -8.84 48.64 -10.99
CA ASP A 583 -9.73 49.03 -9.89
C ASP A 583 -10.80 47.97 -9.56
N SER A 584 -11.16 47.07 -10.49
CA SER A 584 -12.13 45.99 -10.21
C SER A 584 -11.55 44.81 -9.42
N MET A 585 -10.22 44.83 -9.20
CA MET A 585 -9.47 43.82 -8.45
C MET A 585 -9.10 44.27 -7.03
N LEU A 586 -9.57 45.44 -6.60
CA LEU A 586 -9.35 45.95 -5.25
C LEU A 586 -10.55 45.66 -4.34
N LEU A 587 -10.27 45.09 -3.17
CA LEU A 587 -11.29 44.81 -2.16
C LEU A 587 -11.68 46.11 -1.43
N HIS A 588 -12.99 46.36 -1.33
CA HIS A 588 -13.53 47.49 -0.59
C HIS A 588 -14.30 46.99 0.65
N PRO A 589 -14.18 47.68 1.79
CA PRO A 589 -14.94 47.31 2.99
C PRO A 589 -16.42 47.61 2.79
N ASP A 590 -17.26 46.62 3.05
CA ASP A 590 -18.71 46.74 3.04
C ASP A 590 -19.15 47.80 4.07
N PRO A 591 -19.97 48.79 3.68
CA PRO A 591 -20.32 49.91 4.56
C PRO A 591 -21.23 49.53 5.74
N LEU A 592 -21.80 48.32 5.76
CA LEU A 592 -22.65 47.79 6.84
C LEU A 592 -21.90 46.80 7.74
N THR A 593 -21.03 45.95 7.18
CA THR A 593 -20.35 44.88 7.93
C THR A 593 -18.86 45.13 8.16
N GLY A 594 -18.23 46.00 7.37
CA GLY A 594 -16.79 46.27 7.41
C GLY A 594 -15.91 45.19 6.77
N GLU A 595 -16.49 44.13 6.20
CA GLU A 595 -15.75 43.06 5.54
C GLU A 595 -15.30 43.45 4.14
N LEU A 596 -14.10 43.03 3.75
CA LEU A 596 -13.50 43.35 2.45
C LEU A 596 -14.12 42.48 1.34
N GLN A 597 -14.83 43.10 0.40
CA GLN A 597 -15.50 42.43 -0.71
C GLN A 597 -15.18 43.09 -2.07
N PHE A 598 -15.34 42.34 -3.16
CA PHE A 598 -15.23 42.87 -4.52
C PHE A 598 -16.49 43.68 -4.89
N PRO A 599 -16.37 44.77 -5.64
CA PRO A 599 -17.53 45.55 -6.08
C PRO A 599 -18.39 44.74 -7.07
N VAL A 600 -19.69 44.59 -6.77
CA VAL A 600 -20.65 43.92 -7.65
C VAL A 600 -21.16 44.93 -8.69
N SER A 601 -21.11 44.58 -9.98
CA SER A 601 -21.64 45.41 -11.08
C SER A 601 -23.16 45.31 -11.16
N GLU A 602 -23.87 46.45 -11.10
CA GLU A 602 -25.34 46.58 -11.18
C GLU A 602 -25.92 46.32 -12.60
N GLU A 603 -25.59 45.22 -13.29
CA GLU A 603 -26.14 44.93 -14.63
C GLU A 603 -27.02 43.68 -14.75
N ASP A 604 -27.30 42.93 -13.68
CA ASP A 604 -28.07 41.66 -13.79
C ASP A 604 -29.45 41.62 -13.11
N ASP A 605 -30.00 42.75 -12.63
CA ASP A 605 -31.28 42.74 -11.87
C ASP A 605 -32.55 43.06 -12.70
N ASP A 606 -32.47 43.06 -14.05
CA ASP A 606 -33.59 43.50 -14.92
C ASP A 606 -34.06 42.46 -15.97
N ARG A 607 -33.85 41.16 -15.73
CA ARG A 607 -34.35 40.09 -16.64
C ARG A 607 -35.24 39.03 -15.98
N GLU A 608 -36.20 39.46 -15.16
CA GLU A 608 -37.43 38.67 -14.91
C GLU A 608 -38.65 39.58 -14.90
N LYS A 609 -39.13 39.93 -16.11
CA LYS A 609 -40.53 40.28 -16.43
C LYS A 609 -40.69 40.52 -17.93
N SER A 610 -40.95 39.45 -18.69
CA SER A 610 -41.86 39.47 -19.84
C SER A 610 -42.23 38.07 -20.28
#